data_AF-N1WNQ5-F1
#
_entry.id   AF-N1WNQ5-F1
#
_cell.length_a   1.000
_cell.length_b   1.000
_cell.length_c   1.000
_cell.angle_alpha   90.00
_cell.angle_beta   90.00
_cell.angle_gamma   90.00
#
_symmetry.space_group_name_H-M   'P 1'
#
loop_
_entity.id
_entity.type
_entity.pdbx_description
1 polymer ?
#
loop_
_entity_poly.entity_id
_entity_poly.type
_entity_poly.pdbx_seq_one_letter_code
_entity_poly.pdbx_strand_id
1 'polypeptide(L)'
;MKILKYNILIVFFLCIGSGFIFQSCEDDDDMSNELVARFTQTINQSTGTVTFINLSENAISYSWNFGDGSSSSFINPVKSYEEGGSYTVTLQVTGGNGDTASFQDTFIVDEQFGGGLLINGDFENGSEGWIVGVDDNVPAPVVTENDNSFYEVNITNPDPNQPFLVNVSQKVAITQGETYVLTFEAWSDGDRTLIAGIGLSGGDFSNDTQTVNLTDTQQQFEITLSSQEFGALDARVLFDSNGDAGLVRIDNVSLNLQ
;
A
#
# COMPACT_ATOMS: atom_id res chain seq x y z
N MET A 1 -7.98 24.18 25.00
CA MET A 1 -9.21 24.81 24.50
C MET A 1 -9.35 26.20 25.13
N LYS A 2 -8.74 27.23 24.50
CA LYS A 2 -8.85 28.63 24.92
C LYS A 2 -10.15 29.20 24.36
N ILE A 3 -11.13 29.44 25.24
CA ILE A 3 -12.37 30.13 24.90
C ILE A 3 -12.11 31.62 25.13
N LEU A 4 -12.03 32.40 24.05
CA LEU A 4 -12.00 33.87 24.14
C LEU A 4 -13.43 34.42 24.13
N LYS A 5 -13.70 35.25 25.13
CA LYS A 5 -14.94 35.98 25.39
C LYS A 5 -15.13 37.10 24.35
N TYR A 6 -16.34 37.27 23.83
CA TYR A 6 -16.75 38.52 23.18
C TYR A 6 -17.84 39.21 24.00
N ASN A 7 -17.60 40.50 24.28
CA ASN A 7 -18.41 41.37 25.11
C ASN A 7 -19.68 41.83 24.37
N ILE A 8 -20.77 41.85 25.14
CA ILE A 8 -22.09 42.38 24.82
C ILE A 8 -22.03 43.91 24.65
N LEU A 9 -22.62 44.44 23.58
CA LEU A 9 -23.09 45.82 23.54
C LEU A 9 -24.52 45.84 22.97
N ILE A 10 -25.49 46.08 23.86
CA ILE A 10 -26.91 46.27 23.54
C ILE A 10 -27.12 47.75 23.21
N VAL A 11 -27.66 48.04 22.04
CA VAL A 11 -28.29 49.33 21.74
C VAL A 11 -29.66 49.06 21.13
N PHE A 12 -30.70 49.36 21.90
CA PHE A 12 -32.08 49.42 21.44
C PHE A 12 -32.33 50.79 20.80
N PHE A 13 -32.80 50.82 19.55
CA PHE A 13 -33.54 51.97 19.05
C PHE A 13 -34.76 51.50 18.25
N LEU A 14 -35.92 51.90 18.76
CA LEU A 14 -37.25 51.62 18.25
C LEU A 14 -37.64 52.77 17.31
N CYS A 15 -37.92 52.51 16.03
CA CYS A 15 -38.58 53.47 15.15
C CYS A 15 -39.66 52.79 14.28
N ILE A 16 -40.89 53.04 14.73
CA ILE A 16 -42.20 53.08 14.06
C ILE A 16 -42.18 53.13 12.53
N GLY A 17 -42.99 52.27 11.90
CA GLY A 17 -43.08 52.13 10.46
C GLY A 17 -43.93 53.18 9.74
N SER A 18 -43.74 53.25 8.41
CA SER A 18 -44.72 53.50 7.34
C SER A 18 -43.98 53.57 6.00
N GLY A 19 -44.41 52.76 5.02
CA GLY A 19 -44.17 53.04 3.60
C GLY A 19 -43.04 52.25 2.92
N PHE A 20 -43.44 51.23 2.17
CA PHE A 20 -42.83 50.72 0.93
C PHE A 20 -41.51 51.37 0.48
N ILE A 21 -40.41 50.61 0.55
CA ILE A 21 -39.59 50.25 -0.61
C ILE A 21 -39.23 48.77 -0.42
N PHE A 22 -39.74 47.90 -1.29
CA PHE A 22 -39.15 46.58 -1.49
C PHE A 22 -37.80 46.82 -2.15
N GLN A 23 -36.75 46.98 -1.34
CA GLN A 23 -35.39 46.77 -1.83
C GLN A 23 -35.22 45.25 -1.78
N SER A 24 -35.44 44.62 -2.92
CA SER A 24 -34.91 43.29 -3.19
C SER A 24 -33.43 43.32 -2.80
N CYS A 25 -33.07 42.60 -1.74
CA CYS A 25 -31.84 41.84 -1.88
C CYS A 25 -32.20 40.81 -2.94
N GLU A 26 -31.82 41.11 -4.19
CA GLU A 26 -31.38 40.04 -5.06
C GLU A 26 -30.26 39.37 -4.26
N ASP A 27 -30.62 38.33 -3.52
CA ASP A 27 -29.73 37.17 -3.40
C ASP A 27 -29.60 36.68 -4.85
N ASP A 28 -28.77 37.37 -5.62
CA ASP A 28 -28.10 36.76 -6.75
C ASP A 28 -27.25 35.68 -6.09
N ASP A 29 -27.85 34.50 -5.93
CA ASP A 29 -27.14 33.24 -6.01
C ASP A 29 -26.34 33.31 -7.31
N ASP A 30 -25.17 33.95 -7.25
CA ASP A 30 -24.07 33.70 -8.15
C ASP A 30 -23.74 32.22 -7.93
N MET A 31 -24.49 31.38 -8.66
CA MET A 31 -24.15 30.02 -8.99
C MET A 31 -22.82 30.12 -9.72
N SER A 32 -21.75 30.34 -8.96
CA SER A 32 -20.43 30.60 -9.48
C SER A 32 -20.11 29.37 -10.33
N ASN A 33 -19.97 29.62 -11.63
CA ASN A 33 -19.49 28.62 -12.57
C ASN A 33 -17.97 28.46 -12.36
N GLU A 34 -17.59 28.23 -11.11
CA GLU A 34 -16.22 28.19 -10.65
C GLU A 34 -15.54 26.97 -11.27
N LEU A 35 -14.37 27.21 -11.83
CA LEU A 35 -13.55 26.13 -12.37
C LEU A 35 -12.92 25.37 -11.21
N VAL A 36 -13.30 24.10 -11.03
CA VAL A 36 -12.75 23.25 -9.98
C VAL A 36 -11.88 22.17 -10.61
N ALA A 37 -10.64 22.05 -10.15
CA ALA A 37 -9.79 20.90 -10.41
C ALA A 37 -9.99 19.87 -9.30
N ARG A 38 -10.30 18.61 -9.65
CA ARG A 38 -10.34 17.52 -8.68
C ARG A 38 -10.21 16.18 -9.38
N PHE A 39 -9.59 15.21 -8.70
CA PHE A 39 -9.59 13.82 -9.12
C PHE A 39 -9.59 12.88 -7.92
N THR A 40 -9.80 11.60 -8.21
CA THR A 40 -9.48 10.47 -7.33
C THR A 40 -8.80 9.39 -8.18
N GLN A 41 -8.22 8.39 -7.53
CA GLN A 41 -7.48 7.32 -8.20
C GLN A 41 -7.80 5.96 -7.58
N THR A 42 -7.65 4.91 -8.38
CA THR A 42 -7.57 3.52 -7.91
C THR A 42 -6.25 2.94 -8.34
N ILE A 43 -5.58 2.22 -7.43
CA ILE A 43 -4.23 1.69 -7.64
C ILE A 43 -4.31 0.17 -7.66
N ASN A 44 -3.76 -0.43 -8.72
CA ASN A 44 -3.41 -1.85 -8.73
C ASN A 44 -1.93 -1.99 -8.36
N GLN A 45 -1.64 -2.23 -7.08
CA GLN A 45 -0.28 -2.34 -6.57
C GLN A 45 0.50 -3.49 -7.23
N SER A 46 -0.18 -4.60 -7.56
CA SER A 46 0.45 -5.74 -8.25
C SER A 46 0.97 -5.44 -9.66
N THR A 47 0.54 -4.33 -10.29
CA THR A 47 1.00 -3.95 -11.63
C THR A 47 1.47 -2.51 -11.71
N GLY A 48 1.61 -1.83 -10.57
CA GLY A 48 1.90 -0.39 -10.50
C GLY A 48 0.94 0.48 -11.31
N THR A 49 -0.27 -0.01 -11.61
CA THR A 49 -1.18 0.63 -12.56
C THR A 49 -2.23 1.45 -11.84
N VAL A 50 -2.27 2.74 -12.14
CA VAL A 50 -3.16 3.72 -11.54
C VAL A 50 -4.16 4.19 -12.57
N THR A 51 -5.44 4.10 -12.21
CA THR A 51 -6.55 4.66 -13.00
C THR A 51 -7.01 5.95 -12.34
N PHE A 52 -6.93 7.06 -13.07
CA PHE A 52 -7.37 8.37 -12.59
C PHE A 52 -8.80 8.66 -13.04
N ILE A 53 -9.60 9.16 -12.12
CA ILE A 53 -10.99 9.54 -12.33
C ILE A 53 -11.09 11.05 -12.11
N ASN A 54 -11.34 11.79 -13.18
CA ASN A 54 -11.57 13.22 -13.12
C ASN A 54 -12.91 13.53 -12.44
N LEU A 55 -12.87 14.48 -11.51
CA LEU A 55 -14.01 15.01 -10.78
C LEU A 55 -14.05 16.55 -10.89
N SER A 56 -13.42 17.10 -11.93
CA SER A 56 -13.36 18.53 -12.18
C SER A 56 -14.71 19.07 -12.66
N GLU A 57 -14.97 20.33 -12.35
CA GLU A 57 -16.20 21.02 -12.75
C GLU A 57 -15.84 22.21 -13.64
N ASN A 58 -16.66 22.46 -14.66
CA ASN A 58 -16.52 23.58 -15.60
C ASN A 58 -15.22 23.60 -16.44
N ALA A 59 -14.52 22.47 -16.54
CA ALA A 59 -13.31 22.28 -17.33
C ALA A 59 -13.60 21.87 -18.79
N ILE A 60 -12.82 22.41 -19.73
CA ILE A 60 -12.85 22.04 -21.16
C ILE A 60 -11.54 21.37 -21.63
N SER A 61 -10.47 21.44 -20.84
CA SER A 61 -9.21 20.72 -21.11
C SER A 61 -8.51 20.29 -19.81
N TYR A 62 -7.66 19.29 -19.94
CA TYR A 62 -6.99 18.59 -18.84
C TYR A 62 -5.50 18.43 -19.16
N SER A 63 -4.66 18.65 -18.17
CA SER A 63 -3.21 18.47 -18.24
C SER A 63 -2.73 17.80 -16.96
N TRP A 64 -2.28 16.56 -17.10
CA TRP A 64 -1.79 15.73 -16.02
C TRP A 64 -0.26 15.74 -16.00
N ASN A 65 0.33 15.87 -14.82
CA ASN A 65 1.71 15.52 -14.55
C ASN A 65 1.70 14.41 -13.49
N PHE A 66 2.30 13.26 -13.82
CA PHE A 66 2.23 12.07 -12.99
C PHE A 66 3.32 12.01 -11.90
N GLY A 67 4.18 13.02 -11.79
CA GLY A 67 5.24 13.06 -10.78
C GLY A 67 6.48 12.24 -11.14
N ASP A 68 6.43 11.40 -12.18
CA ASP A 68 7.54 10.62 -12.74
C ASP A 68 8.16 11.25 -14.01
N GLY A 69 7.76 12.50 -14.32
CA GLY A 69 8.16 13.21 -15.54
C GLY A 69 7.29 12.93 -16.76
N SER A 70 6.36 11.96 -16.70
CA SER A 70 5.38 11.71 -17.76
C SER A 70 4.10 12.55 -17.57
N SER A 71 3.30 12.67 -18.64
CA SER A 71 2.11 13.52 -18.68
C SER A 71 1.00 12.95 -19.56
N SER A 72 -0.21 13.51 -19.43
CA SER A 72 -1.37 13.15 -20.26
C SER A 72 -2.34 14.32 -20.41
N SER A 73 -3.16 14.28 -21.47
CA SER A 73 -4.26 15.23 -21.69
C SER A 73 -5.63 14.55 -21.77
N PHE A 74 -5.70 13.24 -21.50
CA PHE A 74 -6.97 12.52 -21.43
C PHE A 74 -7.75 12.93 -20.17
N ILE A 75 -9.08 12.87 -20.25
CA ILE A 75 -9.95 13.18 -19.11
C ILE A 75 -9.72 12.20 -17.95
N ASN A 76 -9.67 10.89 -18.23
CA ASN A 76 -9.45 9.83 -17.25
C ASN A 76 -8.28 8.95 -17.72
N PRO A 77 -7.01 9.34 -17.48
CA PRO A 77 -5.87 8.56 -17.91
C PRO A 77 -5.67 7.30 -17.06
N VAL A 78 -5.07 6.27 -17.67
CA VAL A 78 -4.48 5.12 -16.98
C VAL A 78 -2.96 5.23 -17.12
N LYS A 79 -2.23 5.05 -16.02
CA LYS A 79 -0.78 5.20 -15.95
C LYS A 79 -0.17 4.02 -15.20
N SER A 80 0.86 3.41 -15.77
CA SER A 80 1.70 2.43 -15.06
C SER A 80 3.00 3.10 -14.60
N TYR A 81 3.36 2.88 -13.34
CA TYR A 81 4.64 3.25 -12.75
C TYR A 81 5.52 2.00 -12.72
N GLU A 82 6.72 2.10 -13.28
CA GLU A 82 7.66 0.98 -13.40
C GLU A 82 8.43 0.73 -12.10
N GLU A 83 8.70 1.81 -11.37
CA GLU A 83 9.30 1.79 -10.04
C GLU A 83 8.19 2.07 -9.02
N GLY A 84 8.33 1.53 -7.81
CA GLY A 84 7.53 2.03 -6.71
C GLY A 84 8.06 3.35 -6.20
N GLY A 85 7.31 3.94 -5.30
CA GLY A 85 7.64 5.18 -4.65
C GLY A 85 6.44 6.07 -4.42
N SER A 86 6.72 7.22 -3.83
CA SER A 86 5.73 8.26 -3.59
C SER A 86 5.60 9.17 -4.81
N TYR A 87 4.43 9.18 -5.43
CA TYR A 87 4.14 10.00 -6.61
C TYR A 87 3.15 11.11 -6.27
N THR A 88 3.57 12.35 -6.51
CA THR A 88 2.68 13.52 -6.41
C THR A 88 2.13 13.88 -7.78
N VAL A 89 0.86 13.58 -8.00
CA VAL A 89 0.18 13.81 -9.27
C VAL A 89 -0.50 15.16 -9.26
N THR A 90 -0.28 15.94 -10.31
CA THR A 90 -0.92 17.23 -10.53
C THR A 90 -1.88 17.15 -11.71
N LEU A 91 -3.13 17.56 -11.49
CA LEU A 91 -4.07 17.88 -12.54
C LEU A 91 -4.22 19.39 -12.66
N GLN A 92 -3.94 19.95 -13.82
CA GLN A 92 -4.31 21.30 -14.21
C GLN A 92 -5.46 21.23 -15.22
N VAL A 93 -6.52 22.01 -15.00
CA VAL A 93 -7.65 22.15 -15.93
C VAL A 93 -7.77 23.57 -16.44
N THR A 94 -8.36 23.74 -17.63
CA THR A 94 -8.71 25.06 -18.18
C THR A 94 -10.21 25.12 -18.45
N GLY A 95 -10.85 26.23 -18.04
CA GLY A 95 -12.26 26.51 -18.25
C GLY A 95 -12.55 27.19 -19.59
N GLY A 96 -13.84 27.28 -19.95
CA GLY A 96 -14.27 27.84 -21.23
C GLY A 96 -13.92 29.32 -21.47
N ASN A 97 -13.68 30.07 -20.39
CA ASN A 97 -13.24 31.46 -20.40
C ASN A 97 -11.70 31.62 -20.38
N GLY A 98 -10.96 30.50 -20.36
CA GLY A 98 -9.49 30.50 -20.28
C GLY A 98 -8.92 30.48 -18.85
N ASP A 99 -9.76 30.50 -17.81
CA ASP A 99 -9.30 30.36 -16.43
C ASP A 99 -8.65 28.99 -16.21
N THR A 100 -7.78 28.90 -15.20
CA THR A 100 -7.10 27.64 -14.86
C THR A 100 -7.23 27.34 -13.37
N ALA A 101 -7.34 26.05 -13.05
CA ALA A 101 -7.33 25.54 -11.68
C ALA A 101 -6.42 24.31 -11.60
N SER A 102 -5.88 24.02 -10.42
CA SER A 102 -5.03 22.86 -10.18
C SER A 102 -5.37 22.12 -8.90
N PHE A 103 -5.16 20.80 -8.93
CA PHE A 103 -5.30 19.92 -7.79
C PHE A 103 -4.14 18.93 -7.76
N GLN A 104 -3.66 18.62 -6.55
CA GLN A 104 -2.58 17.67 -6.33
C GLN A 104 -3.00 16.65 -5.29
N ASP A 105 -2.59 15.40 -5.51
CA ASP A 105 -2.69 14.34 -4.53
C ASP A 105 -1.44 13.46 -4.59
N THR A 106 -1.08 12.87 -3.46
CA THR A 106 0.10 12.01 -3.33
C THR A 106 -0.35 10.62 -2.94
N PHE A 107 0.16 9.62 -3.64
CA PHE A 107 -0.04 8.21 -3.29
C PHE A 107 1.27 7.46 -3.39
N ILE A 108 1.26 6.25 -2.83
CA ILE A 108 2.37 5.31 -2.90
C ILE A 108 1.98 4.24 -3.91
N VAL A 109 2.81 4.07 -4.94
CA VAL A 109 2.87 2.79 -5.64
C VAL A 109 3.88 1.99 -4.86
N ASP A 110 3.46 0.84 -4.34
CA ASP A 110 4.37 -0.01 -3.59
C ASP A 110 5.56 -0.32 -4.51
N GLU A 111 6.78 -0.25 -3.98
CA GLU A 111 7.88 -0.88 -4.70
C GLU A 111 7.46 -2.32 -4.93
N GLN A 112 7.38 -2.74 -6.19
CA GLN A 112 7.50 -4.17 -6.45
C GLN A 112 8.87 -4.51 -5.92
N PHE A 113 8.94 -4.97 -4.67
CA PHE A 113 10.21 -5.23 -4.05
C PHE A 113 10.92 -6.26 -4.93
N GLY A 114 12.00 -5.83 -5.58
CA GLY A 114 12.77 -6.60 -6.55
C GLY A 114 12.09 -6.98 -7.88
N GLY A 115 10.94 -6.40 -8.28
CA GLY A 115 10.24 -6.81 -9.51
C GLY A 115 9.72 -8.26 -9.50
N GLY A 116 9.55 -8.80 -8.29
CA GLY A 116 9.24 -10.20 -8.05
C GLY A 116 7.75 -10.56 -8.14
N LEU A 117 7.47 -11.85 -7.91
CA LEU A 117 6.16 -12.47 -7.97
C LEU A 117 5.28 -12.19 -6.74
N LEU A 118 5.80 -11.45 -5.76
CA LEU A 118 5.12 -11.16 -4.50
C LEU A 118 4.56 -9.74 -4.50
N ILE A 119 3.55 -9.51 -3.66
CA ILE A 119 2.98 -8.19 -3.37
C ILE A 119 3.27 -7.82 -1.92
N ASN A 120 3.40 -6.52 -1.62
CA ASN A 120 3.50 -6.01 -0.25
C ASN A 120 4.55 -6.77 0.59
N GLY A 121 5.70 -7.11 0.00
CA GLY A 121 6.76 -7.86 0.67
C GLY A 121 7.51 -7.06 1.73
N ASP A 122 7.35 -5.74 1.68
CA ASP A 122 7.80 -4.72 2.64
C ASP A 122 6.77 -4.43 3.74
N PHE A 123 5.60 -5.08 3.71
CA PHE A 123 4.54 -4.96 4.72
C PHE A 123 3.98 -3.55 4.98
N GLU A 124 4.28 -2.56 4.13
CA GLU A 124 3.83 -1.17 4.30
C GLU A 124 2.34 -0.97 4.05
N ASN A 125 1.72 -1.90 3.32
CA ASN A 125 0.27 -2.03 3.20
C ASN A 125 -0.30 -3.03 4.22
N GLY A 126 0.31 -3.11 5.40
CA GLY A 126 -0.07 -4.04 6.46
C GLY A 126 0.10 -5.49 6.02
N SER A 127 -0.91 -6.33 6.29
CA SER A 127 -0.85 -7.77 6.01
C SER A 127 -1.34 -8.14 4.61
N GLU A 128 -1.52 -7.20 3.68
CA GLU A 128 -2.12 -7.48 2.37
C GLU A 128 -1.37 -8.62 1.66
N GLY A 129 -2.08 -9.69 1.31
CA GLY A 129 -1.53 -10.90 0.69
C GLY A 129 -0.75 -11.85 1.62
N TRP A 130 -0.35 -11.40 2.82
CA TRP A 130 0.43 -12.20 3.77
C TRP A 130 -0.44 -12.81 4.86
N ILE A 131 -0.28 -14.12 5.07
CA ILE A 131 -1.14 -14.93 5.93
C ILE A 131 -0.33 -15.80 6.89
N VAL A 132 -0.97 -16.28 7.95
CA VAL A 132 -0.41 -17.30 8.83
C VAL A 132 -0.72 -18.70 8.30
N GLY A 133 0.31 -19.52 8.10
CA GLY A 133 0.16 -20.89 7.63
C GLY A 133 -0.26 -20.98 6.16
N VAL A 134 -1.39 -21.63 5.89
CA VAL A 134 -1.98 -21.77 4.54
C VAL A 134 -3.43 -21.30 4.48
N ASP A 135 -3.96 -20.78 5.59
CA ASP A 135 -5.36 -20.36 5.74
C ASP A 135 -5.48 -18.86 5.41
N ASP A 136 -6.23 -18.57 4.35
CA ASP A 136 -6.40 -17.20 3.84
C ASP A 136 -7.22 -16.30 4.79
N ASN A 137 -7.77 -16.85 5.88
CA ASN A 137 -8.56 -16.09 6.85
C ASN A 137 -7.75 -15.48 7.99
N VAL A 138 -6.45 -15.82 8.11
CA VAL A 138 -5.61 -15.35 9.21
C VAL A 138 -4.51 -14.44 8.65
N PRO A 139 -4.66 -13.10 8.73
CA PRO A 139 -3.65 -12.18 8.24
C PRO A 139 -2.36 -12.29 9.07
N ALA A 140 -1.22 -12.07 8.43
CA ALA A 140 0.08 -12.05 9.09
C ALA A 140 0.14 -10.92 10.13
N PRO A 141 0.71 -11.15 11.34
CA PRO A 141 0.93 -10.08 12.31
C PRO A 141 1.99 -9.10 11.78
N VAL A 142 1.60 -7.82 11.65
CA VAL A 142 2.46 -6.73 11.20
C VAL A 142 2.57 -5.68 12.31
N VAL A 143 3.78 -5.19 12.54
CA VAL A 143 4.11 -4.12 13.49
C VAL A 143 4.74 -2.97 12.72
N THR A 144 4.39 -1.74 13.08
CA THR A 144 4.99 -0.53 12.50
C THR A 144 5.83 0.19 13.56
N GLU A 145 7.11 0.39 13.28
CA GLU A 145 8.06 1.14 14.11
C GLU A 145 8.84 2.14 13.26
N ASN A 146 8.86 3.41 13.68
CA ASN A 146 9.60 4.49 12.98
C ASN A 146 9.24 4.61 11.48
N ASP A 147 7.95 4.54 11.16
CA ASP A 147 7.42 4.60 9.79
C ASP A 147 7.84 3.43 8.86
N ASN A 148 8.32 2.33 9.44
CA ASN A 148 8.57 1.07 8.74
C ASN A 148 7.70 -0.04 9.33
N SER A 149 7.01 -0.79 8.48
CA SER A 149 6.13 -1.89 8.83
C SER A 149 6.81 -3.22 8.50
N PHE A 150 6.64 -4.23 9.33
CA PHE A 150 7.27 -5.54 9.12
C PHE A 150 6.48 -6.64 9.82
N TYR A 151 6.65 -7.88 9.36
CA TYR A 151 6.13 -9.04 10.08
C TYR A 151 6.84 -9.21 11.42
N GLU A 152 6.10 -9.43 12.50
CA GLU A 152 6.68 -9.78 13.81
C GLU A 152 5.87 -10.87 14.52
N VAL A 153 6.55 -11.87 15.08
CA VAL A 153 5.96 -12.84 16.00
C VAL A 153 6.93 -13.17 17.15
N ASN A 154 6.39 -13.44 18.34
CA ASN A 154 7.15 -14.00 19.46
C ASN A 154 6.80 -15.47 19.69
N ILE A 155 7.76 -16.37 19.54
CA ILE A 155 7.58 -17.79 19.82
C ILE A 155 7.95 -18.08 21.27
N THR A 156 6.95 -18.41 22.09
CA THR A 156 7.15 -18.74 23.51
C THR A 156 7.19 -20.24 23.82
N ASN A 157 6.73 -21.08 22.88
CA ASN A 157 6.68 -22.54 23.05
C ASN A 157 7.09 -23.25 21.74
N PRO A 158 8.39 -23.27 21.41
CA PRO A 158 8.87 -23.86 20.17
C PRO A 158 8.76 -25.39 20.17
N ASP A 159 8.68 -25.95 18.97
CA ASP A 159 8.88 -27.39 18.71
C ASP A 159 9.80 -27.54 17.48
N PRO A 160 11.07 -27.90 17.68
CA PRO A 160 12.03 -28.14 16.59
C PRO A 160 11.59 -29.19 15.58
N ASN A 161 10.67 -30.10 15.93
CA ASN A 161 10.15 -31.12 15.02
C ASN A 161 8.93 -30.62 14.22
N GLN A 162 8.38 -29.47 14.59
CA GLN A 162 7.22 -28.86 13.94
C GLN A 162 7.47 -27.36 13.71
N PRO A 163 8.50 -26.99 12.93
CA PRO A 163 8.84 -25.58 12.69
C PRO A 163 7.72 -24.83 11.95
N PHE A 164 6.86 -25.55 11.22
CA PHE A 164 5.72 -25.02 10.47
C PHE A 164 4.52 -24.58 11.33
N LEU A 165 4.50 -24.85 12.64
CA LEU A 165 3.37 -24.45 13.50
C LEU A 165 3.24 -22.93 13.65
N VAL A 166 4.34 -22.20 13.49
CA VAL A 166 4.38 -20.75 13.38
C VAL A 166 5.02 -20.43 12.04
N ASN A 167 4.16 -20.13 11.08
CA ASN A 167 4.53 -19.90 9.70
C ASN A 167 3.84 -18.63 9.18
N VAL A 168 4.58 -17.84 8.42
CA VAL A 168 4.01 -16.78 7.58
C VAL A 168 4.25 -17.13 6.10
N SER A 169 3.26 -16.85 5.27
CA SER A 169 3.32 -17.16 3.84
C SER A 169 2.56 -16.14 3.00
N GLN A 170 2.85 -16.12 1.71
CA GLN A 170 2.03 -15.48 0.71
C GLN A 170 1.80 -16.47 -0.43
N LYS A 171 0.55 -16.57 -0.89
CA LYS A 171 0.19 -17.40 -2.05
C LYS A 171 0.80 -16.80 -3.30
N VAL A 172 1.46 -17.64 -4.09
CA VAL A 172 2.10 -17.24 -5.34
C VAL A 172 2.10 -18.43 -6.31
N ALA A 173 1.94 -18.14 -7.59
CA ALA A 173 2.05 -19.17 -8.62
C ALA A 173 3.51 -19.64 -8.73
N ILE A 174 3.72 -20.95 -8.57
CA ILE A 174 5.01 -21.60 -8.81
C ILE A 174 4.84 -22.54 -10.00
N THR A 175 5.68 -22.35 -11.02
CA THR A 175 5.74 -23.19 -12.21
C THR A 175 6.75 -24.31 -11.97
N GLN A 176 6.31 -25.56 -12.11
CA GLN A 176 7.21 -26.71 -11.94
C GLN A 176 8.38 -26.66 -12.92
N GLY A 177 9.57 -27.02 -12.43
CA GLY A 177 10.80 -27.11 -13.22
C GLY A 177 11.65 -25.83 -13.22
N GLU A 178 11.15 -24.76 -12.59
CA GLU A 178 11.80 -23.45 -12.58
C GLU A 178 12.74 -23.25 -11.38
N THR A 179 13.60 -22.24 -11.50
CA THR A 179 14.48 -21.75 -10.43
C THR A 179 14.04 -20.37 -9.99
N TYR A 180 14.04 -20.16 -8.68
CA TYR A 180 13.63 -18.91 -8.06
C TYR A 180 14.73 -18.37 -7.15
N VAL A 181 14.78 -17.06 -7.01
CA VAL A 181 15.61 -16.35 -6.03
C VAL A 181 14.70 -15.66 -5.02
N LEU A 182 14.76 -16.08 -3.77
CA LEU A 182 14.07 -15.46 -2.65
C LEU A 182 15.05 -14.53 -1.92
N THR A 183 14.74 -13.24 -1.86
CA THR A 183 15.45 -12.26 -1.02
C THR A 183 14.55 -11.77 0.09
N PHE A 184 15.13 -11.49 1.25
CA PHE A 184 14.41 -10.94 2.40
C PHE A 184 15.38 -10.36 3.41
N GLU A 185 14.87 -9.49 4.28
CA GLU A 185 15.56 -9.07 5.49
C GLU A 185 14.94 -9.78 6.70
N ALA A 186 15.76 -10.22 7.65
CA ALA A 186 15.26 -10.83 8.88
C ALA A 186 16.19 -10.60 10.07
N TRP A 187 15.59 -10.53 11.25
CA TRP A 187 16.26 -10.44 12.55
C TRP A 187 15.40 -10.97 13.69
N SER A 188 15.99 -11.00 14.88
CA SER A 188 15.45 -11.61 16.09
C SER A 188 15.81 -10.78 17.33
N ASP A 189 15.45 -11.26 18.52
CA ASP A 189 15.94 -10.79 19.82
C ASP A 189 17.21 -11.54 20.29
N GLY A 190 17.74 -12.43 19.47
CA GLY A 190 18.96 -13.19 19.69
C GLY A 190 19.18 -14.26 18.62
N ASP A 191 20.23 -15.06 18.79
CA ASP A 191 20.58 -16.12 17.84
C ASP A 191 19.50 -17.20 17.77
N ARG A 192 19.02 -17.47 16.55
CA ARG A 192 18.00 -18.48 16.26
C ARG A 192 17.99 -18.90 14.81
N THR A 193 17.21 -19.93 14.47
CA THR A 193 16.98 -20.34 13.09
C THR A 193 15.63 -19.84 12.54
N LEU A 194 15.59 -19.70 11.22
CA LEU A 194 14.41 -19.47 10.40
C LEU A 194 14.51 -20.35 9.16
N ILE A 195 13.44 -21.05 8.78
CA ILE A 195 13.38 -21.80 7.53
C ILE A 195 12.62 -20.95 6.52
N ALA A 196 13.21 -20.69 5.36
CA ALA A 196 12.60 -19.91 4.29
C ALA A 196 12.56 -20.73 2.99
N GLY A 197 11.54 -20.55 2.17
CA GLY A 197 11.49 -21.25 0.88
C GLY A 197 10.21 -21.07 0.09
N ILE A 198 9.99 -21.98 -0.85
CA ILE A 198 8.78 -22.09 -1.66
C ILE A 198 8.20 -23.49 -1.55
N GLY A 199 6.89 -23.63 -1.71
CA GLY A 199 6.26 -24.94 -1.69
C GLY A 199 4.77 -24.91 -2.00
N LEU A 200 4.18 -26.11 -2.00
CA LEU A 200 2.75 -26.26 -2.15
C LEU A 200 2.01 -25.77 -0.89
N SER A 201 0.81 -25.25 -1.11
CA SER A 201 -0.11 -24.81 -0.06
C SER A 201 -1.03 -25.92 0.46
N GLY A 202 -0.92 -27.12 -0.10
CA GLY A 202 -1.77 -28.27 0.21
C GLY A 202 -1.22 -29.53 -0.45
N GLY A 203 -2.01 -30.61 -0.40
CA GLY A 203 -1.59 -31.90 -0.94
C GLY A 203 -0.49 -32.54 -0.10
N ASP A 204 0.63 -32.88 -0.74
CA ASP A 204 1.80 -33.47 -0.07
C ASP A 204 2.75 -32.43 0.54
N PHE A 205 2.46 -31.13 0.36
CA PHE A 205 3.29 -30.01 0.84
C PHE A 205 4.75 -30.06 0.35
N SER A 206 4.98 -30.62 -0.84
CA SER A 206 6.29 -30.56 -1.51
C SER A 206 6.83 -29.13 -1.51
N ASN A 207 8.10 -28.98 -1.15
CA ASN A 207 8.74 -27.69 -0.97
C ASN A 207 10.24 -27.79 -1.26
N ASP A 208 10.85 -26.62 -1.49
CA ASP A 208 12.28 -26.42 -1.41
C ASP A 208 12.55 -25.28 -0.42
N THR A 209 13.37 -25.56 0.58
CA THR A 209 13.58 -24.67 1.73
C THR A 209 15.04 -24.66 2.16
N GLN A 210 15.46 -23.55 2.74
CA GLN A 210 16.77 -23.40 3.37
C GLN A 210 16.63 -22.84 4.77
N THR A 211 17.46 -23.33 5.70
CA THR A 211 17.57 -22.75 7.04
C THR A 211 18.60 -21.62 7.03
N VAL A 212 18.20 -20.46 7.53
CA VAL A 212 19.08 -19.32 7.79
C VAL A 212 19.19 -19.08 9.30
N ASN A 213 20.30 -18.45 9.70
CA ASN A 213 20.53 -18.08 11.09
C ASN A 213 20.31 -16.58 11.25
N LEU A 214 19.41 -16.21 12.17
CA LEU A 214 19.15 -14.82 12.53
C LEU A 214 19.97 -14.44 13.75
N THR A 215 20.23 -13.14 13.86
CA THR A 215 20.85 -12.50 15.01
C THR A 215 19.98 -11.35 15.51
N ASP A 216 20.47 -10.59 16.50
CA ASP A 216 19.83 -9.36 16.98
C ASP A 216 19.99 -8.16 16.02
N THR A 217 20.70 -8.36 14.92
CA THR A 217 20.95 -7.36 13.89
C THR A 217 20.20 -7.74 12.61
N GLN A 218 19.60 -6.76 11.93
CA GLN A 218 19.00 -6.93 10.61
C GLN A 218 20.02 -7.43 9.59
N GLN A 219 19.66 -8.51 8.91
CA GLN A 219 20.48 -9.16 7.89
C GLN A 219 19.68 -9.34 6.61
N GLN A 220 20.33 -9.11 5.48
CA GLN A 220 19.79 -9.43 4.17
C GLN A 220 20.18 -10.87 3.79
N PHE A 221 19.21 -11.62 3.28
CA PHE A 221 19.36 -12.98 2.81
C PHE A 221 18.97 -13.07 1.33
N GLU A 222 19.65 -13.95 0.62
CA GLU A 222 19.36 -14.34 -0.76
C GLU A 222 19.53 -15.85 -0.85
N ILE A 223 18.45 -16.56 -1.22
CA ILE A 223 18.47 -18.01 -1.37
C ILE A 223 17.93 -18.42 -2.74
N THR A 224 18.63 -19.35 -3.40
CA THR A 224 18.19 -19.96 -4.65
C THR A 224 17.38 -21.23 -4.35
N LEU A 225 16.21 -21.33 -4.97
CA LEU A 225 15.23 -22.39 -4.74
C LEU A 225 14.84 -23.03 -6.06
N SER A 226 14.51 -24.31 -6.05
CA SER A 226 14.13 -25.08 -7.23
C SER A 226 12.81 -25.80 -7.06
N SER A 227 11.96 -25.69 -8.08
CA SER A 227 10.62 -26.28 -8.12
C SER A 227 10.56 -27.53 -9.01
N GLN A 228 11.66 -28.27 -9.14
CA GLN A 228 11.76 -29.40 -10.10
C GLN A 228 10.58 -30.39 -10.01
N GLU A 229 10.13 -30.67 -8.79
CA GLU A 229 9.15 -31.72 -8.52
C GLU A 229 7.76 -31.18 -8.13
N PHE A 230 7.53 -29.86 -8.12
CA PHE A 230 6.26 -29.28 -7.69
C PHE A 230 5.92 -27.96 -8.38
N GLY A 231 4.63 -27.67 -8.53
CA GLY A 231 4.13 -26.39 -9.03
C GLY A 231 2.61 -26.32 -8.90
N ALA A 232 2.10 -25.13 -8.62
CA ALA A 232 0.68 -24.85 -8.50
C ALA A 232 0.42 -23.33 -8.62
N LEU A 233 -0.77 -22.95 -9.07
CA LEU A 233 -1.18 -21.54 -9.12
C LEU A 233 -1.36 -20.94 -7.71
N ASP A 234 -1.67 -21.79 -6.73
CA ASP A 234 -1.87 -21.45 -5.32
C ASP A 234 -0.74 -21.99 -4.43
N ALA A 235 0.45 -22.21 -4.99
CA ALA A 235 1.66 -22.46 -4.21
C ALA A 235 1.99 -21.24 -3.31
N ARG A 236 3.13 -21.26 -2.63
CA ARG A 236 3.47 -20.21 -1.66
C ARG A 236 4.96 -20.00 -1.52
N VAL A 237 5.33 -18.76 -1.18
CA VAL A 237 6.56 -18.48 -0.41
C VAL A 237 6.25 -18.69 1.07
N LEU A 238 7.18 -19.23 1.84
CA LEU A 238 6.94 -19.61 3.24
C LEU A 238 8.14 -19.33 4.13
N PHE A 239 7.84 -19.00 5.39
CA PHE A 239 8.81 -18.83 6.47
C PHE A 239 8.34 -19.60 7.72
N ASP A 240 9.00 -20.71 8.05
CA ASP A 240 8.72 -21.54 9.21
C ASP A 240 9.65 -21.18 10.38
N SER A 241 9.07 -20.88 11.54
CA SER A 241 9.79 -20.23 12.64
C SER A 241 9.56 -20.85 14.01
N ASN A 242 8.81 -21.94 14.12
CA ASN A 242 8.54 -22.55 15.42
C ASN A 242 9.70 -23.44 15.94
N GLY A 243 10.84 -23.47 15.25
CA GLY A 243 11.98 -24.29 15.65
C GLY A 243 12.66 -23.83 16.95
N ASP A 244 12.68 -22.51 17.18
CA ASP A 244 13.36 -21.86 18.32
C ASP A 244 12.43 -20.83 18.98
N ALA A 245 12.67 -20.57 20.27
CA ALA A 245 11.98 -19.51 20.99
C ALA A 245 12.56 -18.12 20.63
N GLY A 246 11.77 -17.07 20.85
CA GLY A 246 12.17 -15.69 20.64
C GLY A 246 11.42 -15.01 19.51
N LEU A 247 11.79 -13.76 19.24
CA LEU A 247 11.20 -12.96 18.17
C LEU A 247 11.64 -13.46 16.80
N VAL A 248 10.79 -13.22 15.82
CA VAL A 248 11.14 -13.26 14.39
C VAL A 248 10.60 -11.99 13.80
N ARG A 249 11.44 -11.31 13.04
CA ARG A 249 11.03 -10.20 12.19
C ARG A 249 11.48 -10.47 10.78
N ILE A 250 10.60 -10.17 9.83
CA ILE A 250 10.82 -10.38 8.40
C ILE A 250 10.30 -9.14 7.68
N ASP A 251 11.09 -8.68 6.72
CA ASP A 251 10.78 -7.50 5.92
C ASP A 251 11.37 -7.65 4.52
N ASN A 252 10.96 -6.78 3.61
CA ASN A 252 11.60 -6.58 2.30
C ASN A 252 11.73 -7.89 1.50
N VAL A 253 10.64 -8.66 1.43
CA VAL A 253 10.62 -9.98 0.80
C VAL A 253 10.35 -9.88 -0.69
N SER A 254 11.19 -10.51 -1.53
CA SER A 254 10.93 -10.70 -2.95
C SER A 254 11.15 -12.14 -3.39
N LEU A 255 10.40 -12.59 -4.38
CA LEU A 255 10.62 -13.86 -5.06
C LEU A 255 10.71 -13.62 -6.57
N ASN A 256 11.85 -13.91 -7.17
CA ASN A 256 12.08 -13.69 -8.59
C ASN A 256 12.28 -15.00 -9.34
N LEU A 257 11.75 -15.11 -10.55
CA LEU A 257 12.06 -16.19 -11.48
C LEU A 257 13.44 -15.92 -12.12
N GLN A 258 14.31 -16.93 -12.17
CA GLN A 258 15.66 -16.82 -12.72
C GLN A 258 15.76 -17.26 -14.19
#